data_AF-A0A379Y5Q3-F1
#
_entry.id   AF-A0A379Y5Q3-F1
#
_cell.length_a   1.000
_cell.length_b   1.000
_cell.length_c   1.000
_cell.angle_alpha   90.00
_cell.angle_beta   90.00
_cell.angle_gamma   90.00
#
_symmetry.space_group_name_H-M   'P 1'
#
loop_
_entity.id
_entity.type
_entity.pdbx_description
1 polymer ?
#
loop_
_entity_poly.entity_id
_entity_poly.type
_entity_poly.pdbx_seq_one_letter_code
_entity_poly.pdbx_strand_id
1 'polypeptide(L)'
;MAFASHDPRAADYFQQVLKLPAAEQGDWGLRAQYSLGRVLMADHGTPVNESGETAPAAEHPPKAALEQALAAFQQVIDRVKNGVADPDQLALSSLGQQARIHLWLGDVAPAAHLYAQQAAQGDPSGGQSLQYVSSLLVNPDHLDTLKQIIGDPLIQQLVTIELFARSGNLQMADTDGNGRSAQIISQILTLLDGSVKSGFAGSDRLAALAYRSGQYPMAASLLKNAGDSGLAWWLRAKMALRDGDVKAATAAYAKAASAFPADESWG
;
A
#
# COMPACT_ATOMS: atom_id res chain seq x y z
N MET A 1 -4.76 -32.60 -4.42
CA MET A 1 -6.10 -32.07 -4.11
C MET A 1 -6.65 -31.41 -5.37
N ALA A 2 -7.92 -31.63 -5.73
CA ALA A 2 -8.54 -31.19 -6.98
C ALA A 2 -8.26 -29.70 -7.34
N PHE A 3 -8.24 -28.83 -6.32
CA PHE A 3 -7.93 -27.41 -6.45
C PHE A 3 -6.49 -27.11 -6.94
N ALA A 4 -5.48 -27.80 -6.40
CA ALA A 4 -4.08 -27.66 -6.85
C ALA A 4 -3.84 -28.33 -8.22
N SER A 5 -4.73 -29.24 -8.62
CA SER A 5 -4.68 -29.96 -9.90
C SER A 5 -5.46 -29.25 -11.02
N HIS A 6 -5.92 -28.01 -10.81
CA HIS A 6 -6.76 -27.26 -11.76
C HIS A 6 -8.01 -28.05 -12.22
N ASP A 7 -8.58 -28.88 -11.35
CA ASP A 7 -9.78 -29.65 -11.68
C ASP A 7 -10.96 -28.68 -11.87
N PRO A 8 -11.60 -28.64 -13.05
CA PRO A 8 -12.71 -27.72 -13.32
C PRO A 8 -13.91 -27.95 -12.40
N ARG A 9 -14.01 -29.12 -11.76
CA ARG A 9 -15.08 -29.47 -10.81
C ARG A 9 -14.84 -28.92 -9.40
N ALA A 10 -13.69 -28.29 -9.13
CA ALA A 10 -13.36 -27.79 -7.80
C ALA A 10 -14.43 -26.82 -7.26
N ALA A 11 -14.95 -25.91 -8.11
CA ALA A 11 -16.02 -25.00 -7.73
C ALA A 11 -17.28 -25.75 -7.28
N ASP A 12 -17.68 -26.81 -8.02
CA ASP A 12 -18.87 -27.60 -7.69
C ASP A 12 -18.73 -28.30 -6.34
N TYR A 13 -17.55 -28.84 -6.04
CA TYR A 13 -17.28 -29.47 -4.74
C TYR A 13 -17.38 -28.47 -3.59
N PHE A 14 -16.82 -27.27 -3.74
CA PHE A 14 -16.96 -26.23 -2.70
C PHE A 14 -18.41 -25.79 -2.54
N GLN A 15 -19.15 -25.62 -3.64
CA GLN A 15 -20.57 -25.28 -3.57
C GLN A 15 -21.40 -26.38 -2.90
N GLN A 16 -21.08 -27.66 -3.09
CA GLN A 16 -21.75 -28.76 -2.39
C GLN A 16 -21.55 -28.67 -0.88
N VAL A 17 -20.33 -28.38 -0.40
CA VAL A 17 -20.06 -28.15 1.02
C VAL A 17 -20.88 -26.97 1.54
N LEU A 18 -20.93 -25.86 0.80
CA LEU A 18 -21.66 -24.65 1.21
C LEU A 18 -23.19 -24.82 1.20
N LYS A 19 -23.72 -25.80 0.46
CA LYS A 19 -25.16 -26.15 0.46
C LYS A 19 -25.56 -27.02 1.66
N LEU A 20 -24.60 -27.63 2.37
CA LEU A 20 -24.91 -28.38 3.59
C LEU A 20 -25.42 -27.43 4.69
N PRO A 21 -26.31 -27.89 5.58
CA PRO A 21 -26.69 -27.15 6.78
C PRO A 21 -25.46 -26.67 7.56
N ALA A 22 -25.52 -25.49 8.18
CA ALA A 22 -24.35 -24.89 8.84
C ALA A 22 -23.68 -25.82 9.89
N ALA A 23 -24.48 -26.63 10.59
CA ALA A 23 -23.99 -27.61 11.56
C ALA A 23 -23.20 -28.77 10.91
N GLU A 24 -23.43 -29.06 9.63
CA GLU A 24 -22.80 -30.15 8.88
C GLU A 24 -21.57 -29.69 8.09
N GLN A 25 -21.40 -28.37 7.90
CA GLN A 25 -20.23 -27.84 7.19
C GLN A 25 -18.92 -28.04 7.97
N GLY A 26 -18.99 -28.09 9.31
CA GLY A 26 -17.83 -28.19 10.20
C GLY A 26 -16.74 -27.16 9.85
N ASP A 27 -15.48 -27.56 10.04
CA ASP A 27 -14.29 -26.73 9.72
C ASP A 27 -14.12 -26.49 8.21
N TRP A 28 -14.81 -27.25 7.37
CA TRP A 28 -14.69 -27.15 5.91
C TRP A 28 -15.53 -26.02 5.32
N GLY A 29 -16.57 -25.55 6.02
CA GLY A 29 -17.44 -24.50 5.53
C GLY A 29 -16.68 -23.21 5.18
N LEU A 30 -15.82 -22.75 6.08
CA LEU A 30 -15.04 -21.52 5.88
C LEU A 30 -13.98 -21.71 4.78
N ARG A 31 -13.29 -22.86 4.78
CA ARG A 31 -12.29 -23.22 3.76
C ARG A 31 -12.90 -23.35 2.37
N ALA A 32 -14.08 -23.95 2.25
CA ALA A 32 -14.81 -24.05 0.99
C ALA A 32 -15.22 -22.67 0.46
N GLN A 33 -15.69 -21.78 1.35
CA GLN A 33 -16.03 -20.41 0.99
C GLN A 33 -14.82 -19.65 0.43
N TYR A 34 -13.70 -19.70 1.15
CA TYR A 34 -12.45 -19.08 0.73
C TYR A 34 -11.93 -19.69 -0.59
N SER A 35 -11.96 -21.02 -0.70
CA SER A 35 -11.48 -21.72 -1.90
C SER A 35 -12.35 -21.46 -3.12
N LEU A 36 -13.66 -21.27 -2.95
CA LEU A 36 -14.56 -20.85 -4.02
C LEU A 36 -14.15 -19.48 -4.58
N GLY A 37 -13.85 -18.52 -3.71
CA GLY A 37 -13.32 -17.21 -4.13
C GLY A 37 -12.03 -17.34 -4.94
N ARG A 38 -11.11 -18.21 -4.50
CA ARG A 38 -9.86 -18.49 -5.22
C ARG A 38 -10.08 -19.11 -6.60
N VAL A 39 -10.99 -20.08 -6.73
CA VAL A 39 -11.34 -20.65 -8.05
C VAL A 39 -11.94 -19.59 -8.97
N LEU A 40 -12.85 -18.75 -8.46
CA LEU A 40 -13.52 -17.71 -9.25
C LEU A 40 -12.55 -16.64 -9.77
N MET A 41 -11.45 -16.39 -9.07
CA MET A 41 -10.38 -15.49 -9.51
C MET A 41 -9.23 -16.20 -10.24
N ALA A 42 -9.41 -17.49 -10.60
CA ALA A 42 -8.40 -18.37 -11.22
C ALA A 42 -7.06 -18.41 -10.45
N ASP A 43 -7.08 -18.16 -9.15
CA ASP A 43 -5.91 -18.26 -8.29
C ASP A 43 -5.81 -19.69 -7.73
N HIS A 44 -5.18 -20.57 -8.50
CA HIS A 44 -4.93 -21.95 -8.08
C HIS A 44 -3.64 -22.10 -7.24
N GLY A 45 -3.03 -20.98 -6.86
CA GLY A 45 -1.72 -20.91 -6.23
C GLY A 45 -0.62 -20.83 -7.29
N THR A 46 0.56 -20.41 -6.91
CA THR A 46 1.73 -20.51 -7.79
C THR A 46 2.02 -22.00 -8.02
N PRO A 47 2.00 -22.51 -9.28
CA PRO A 47 2.75 -23.72 -9.54
C PRO A 47 4.18 -23.44 -9.07
N VAL A 48 4.76 -24.36 -8.31
CA VAL A 48 6.17 -24.27 -7.97
C VAL A 48 6.91 -24.36 -9.30
N ASN A 49 7.33 -23.22 -9.84
CA ASN A 49 8.23 -23.21 -10.99
C ASN A 49 9.57 -23.73 -10.46
N GLU A 50 9.81 -25.04 -10.63
CA GLU A 50 11.13 -25.65 -10.41
C GLU A 50 12.20 -25.02 -11.34
N SER A 51 11.77 -24.32 -12.40
CA SER A 51 12.62 -23.75 -13.44
C SER A 51 13.01 -22.28 -13.27
N GLY A 52 12.54 -21.56 -12.23
CA GLY A 52 12.95 -20.17 -11.99
C GLY A 52 12.56 -19.17 -13.10
N GLU A 53 11.76 -19.58 -14.08
CA GLU A 53 11.25 -18.70 -15.13
C GLU A 53 10.11 -17.83 -14.59
N THR A 54 10.09 -16.56 -14.95
CA THR A 54 8.98 -15.64 -14.67
C THR A 54 7.73 -16.16 -15.39
N ALA A 55 6.75 -16.65 -14.63
CA ALA A 55 5.45 -17.00 -15.16
C ALA A 55 4.85 -15.78 -15.90
N PRO A 56 4.18 -15.97 -17.06
CA PRO A 56 3.47 -14.88 -17.71
C PRO A 56 2.48 -14.24 -16.74
N ALA A 57 2.25 -12.93 -16.88
CA ALA A 57 1.25 -12.21 -16.09
C ALA A 57 -0.06 -12.98 -16.17
N ALA A 58 -0.53 -13.51 -15.02
CA ALA A 58 -1.73 -14.33 -14.99
C ALA A 58 -2.90 -13.52 -15.55
N GLU A 59 -3.47 -13.98 -16.66
CA GLU A 59 -4.74 -13.45 -17.16
C GLU A 59 -5.77 -13.62 -16.05
N HIS A 60 -6.28 -12.50 -15.53
CA HIS A 60 -7.33 -12.55 -14.52
C HIS A 60 -8.66 -12.85 -15.22
N PRO A 61 -9.60 -13.54 -14.54
CA PRO A 61 -10.93 -13.77 -15.08
C PRO A 61 -11.68 -12.48 -15.45
N PRO A 62 -12.76 -12.58 -16.24
CA PRO A 62 -13.64 -11.44 -16.51
C PRO A 62 -14.19 -10.82 -15.23
N LYS A 63 -14.49 -9.51 -15.27
CA LYS A 63 -15.00 -8.74 -14.12
C LYS A 63 -16.16 -9.43 -13.38
N ALA A 64 -17.12 -10.03 -14.09
CA ALA A 64 -18.24 -10.72 -13.46
C ALA A 64 -17.83 -11.91 -12.57
N ALA A 65 -16.78 -12.64 -12.93
CA ALA A 65 -16.23 -13.71 -12.09
C ALA A 65 -15.47 -13.14 -10.89
N LEU A 66 -14.73 -12.05 -11.09
CA LEU A 66 -14.04 -11.33 -10.03
C LEU A 66 -15.01 -10.74 -8.99
N GLU A 67 -16.16 -10.22 -9.41
CA GLU A 67 -17.21 -9.73 -8.49
C GLU A 67 -17.79 -10.86 -7.64
N GLN A 68 -17.96 -12.06 -8.21
CA GLN A 68 -18.36 -13.24 -7.44
C GLN A 68 -17.26 -13.68 -6.46
N ALA A 69 -15.98 -13.59 -6.86
CA ALA A 69 -14.85 -13.85 -5.99
C ALA A 69 -14.80 -12.87 -4.80
N LEU A 70 -14.99 -11.56 -5.06
CA LEU A 70 -15.11 -10.53 -4.00
C LEU A 70 -16.22 -10.89 -3.01
N ALA A 71 -17.41 -11.23 -3.52
CA ALA A 71 -18.54 -11.64 -2.67
C ALA A 71 -18.21 -12.89 -1.84
N ALA A 72 -17.49 -13.86 -2.43
CA ALA A 72 -17.10 -15.07 -1.73
C ALA A 72 -16.11 -14.78 -0.58
N PHE A 73 -15.11 -13.91 -0.80
CA PHE A 73 -14.16 -13.49 0.24
C PHE A 73 -14.82 -12.62 1.31
N GLN A 74 -15.75 -11.75 0.95
CA GLN A 74 -16.51 -10.96 1.93
C GLN A 74 -17.32 -11.87 2.86
N GLN A 75 -17.92 -12.94 2.33
CA GLN A 75 -18.63 -13.93 3.15
C GLN A 75 -17.70 -14.66 4.14
N VAL A 76 -16.42 -14.88 3.81
CA VAL A 76 -15.43 -15.41 4.77
C VAL A 76 -15.27 -14.43 5.93
N ILE A 77 -15.02 -13.16 5.64
CA ILE A 77 -14.85 -12.10 6.64
C ILE A 77 -16.08 -11.98 7.53
N ASP A 78 -17.28 -11.94 6.94
CA ASP A 78 -18.53 -11.78 7.67
C ASP A 78 -18.79 -12.98 8.60
N ARG A 79 -18.48 -14.21 8.16
CA ARG A 79 -18.62 -15.42 8.99
C ARG A 79 -17.71 -15.38 10.21
N VAL A 80 -16.44 -14.99 10.02
CA VAL A 80 -15.47 -14.87 11.14
C VAL A 80 -15.89 -13.75 12.08
N LYS A 81 -16.33 -12.60 11.56
CA LYS A 81 -16.89 -11.51 12.35
C LYS A 81 -18.11 -11.95 13.17
N ASN A 82 -18.90 -12.89 12.65
CA ASN A 82 -20.05 -13.49 13.33
C ASN A 82 -19.70 -14.69 14.23
N GLY A 83 -18.42 -14.94 14.50
CA GLY A 83 -17.97 -15.92 15.51
C GLY A 83 -17.57 -17.29 14.97
N VAL A 84 -17.49 -17.49 13.65
CA VAL A 84 -16.88 -18.71 13.10
C VAL A 84 -15.39 -18.71 13.40
N ALA A 85 -14.87 -19.84 13.90
CA ALA A 85 -13.45 -20.00 14.18
C ALA A 85 -12.61 -19.88 12.89
N ASP A 86 -11.50 -19.16 12.99
CA ASP A 86 -10.59 -18.92 11.85
C ASP A 86 -9.13 -19.27 12.20
N PRO A 87 -8.83 -20.56 12.47
CA PRO A 87 -7.48 -20.98 12.85
C PRO A 87 -6.45 -20.76 11.73
N ASP A 88 -6.89 -20.72 10.47
CA ASP A 88 -6.04 -20.54 9.29
C ASP A 88 -5.97 -19.07 8.83
N GLN A 89 -6.60 -18.14 9.56
CA GLN A 89 -6.63 -16.70 9.25
C GLN A 89 -7.16 -16.40 7.83
N LEU A 90 -8.19 -17.14 7.38
CA LEU A 90 -8.81 -16.99 6.07
C LEU A 90 -9.52 -15.66 5.91
N ALA A 91 -10.04 -15.04 6.97
CA ALA A 91 -10.61 -13.70 6.89
C ALA A 91 -9.53 -12.65 6.60
N LEU A 92 -8.35 -12.80 7.21
CA LEU A 92 -7.21 -11.93 6.94
C LEU A 92 -6.68 -12.14 5.51
N SER A 93 -6.51 -13.40 5.09
CA SER A 93 -6.11 -13.72 3.71
C SER A 93 -7.13 -13.22 2.68
N SER A 94 -8.43 -13.25 3.01
CA SER A 94 -9.51 -12.73 2.17
C SER A 94 -9.38 -11.22 1.89
N LEU A 95 -8.81 -10.43 2.80
CA LEU A 95 -8.52 -9.01 2.54
C LEU A 95 -7.48 -8.85 1.43
N GLY A 96 -6.39 -9.62 1.48
CA GLY A 96 -5.34 -9.60 0.46
C GLY A 96 -5.84 -10.05 -0.91
N GLN A 97 -6.69 -11.07 -0.96
CA GLN A 97 -7.28 -11.54 -2.21
C GLN A 97 -8.25 -10.51 -2.82
N GLN A 98 -9.07 -9.84 -2.00
CA GLN A 98 -9.92 -8.75 -2.48
C GLN A 98 -9.09 -7.57 -2.99
N ALA A 99 -8.01 -7.21 -2.29
CA ALA A 99 -7.11 -6.15 -2.73
C ALA A 99 -6.48 -6.46 -4.09
N ARG A 100 -6.05 -7.71 -4.31
CA ARG A 100 -5.53 -8.17 -5.60
C ARG A 100 -6.56 -8.05 -6.72
N ILE A 101 -7.81 -8.41 -6.46
CA ILE A 101 -8.91 -8.26 -7.42
C ILE A 101 -9.10 -6.78 -7.76
N HIS A 102 -9.12 -5.89 -6.77
CA HIS A 102 -9.24 -4.45 -7.01
C HIS A 102 -8.09 -3.91 -7.87
N LEU A 103 -6.85 -4.38 -7.68
CA LEU A 103 -5.75 -4.01 -8.58
C LEU A 103 -5.98 -4.44 -10.03
N TRP A 104 -6.48 -5.66 -10.26
CA TRP A 104 -6.84 -6.12 -11.61
C TRP A 104 -7.97 -5.32 -12.25
N LEU A 105 -8.90 -4.80 -11.44
CA LEU A 105 -9.98 -3.94 -11.89
C LEU A 105 -9.56 -2.47 -12.06
N GLY A 106 -8.33 -2.11 -11.70
CA GLY A 106 -7.82 -0.73 -11.74
C GLY A 106 -8.19 0.12 -10.52
N ASP A 107 -8.84 -0.46 -9.51
CA ASP A 107 -9.28 0.18 -8.28
C ASP A 107 -8.14 0.25 -7.25
N VAL A 108 -7.10 1.04 -7.55
CA VAL A 108 -5.85 1.05 -6.75
C VAL A 108 -6.08 1.55 -5.31
N ALA A 109 -6.93 2.55 -5.10
CA ALA A 109 -7.18 3.07 -3.75
C ALA A 109 -7.89 2.06 -2.83
N PRO A 110 -9.01 1.42 -3.24
CA PRO A 110 -9.59 0.30 -2.49
C PRO A 110 -8.58 -0.82 -2.17
N ALA A 111 -7.73 -1.20 -3.13
CA ALA A 111 -6.70 -2.20 -2.90
C ALA A 111 -5.69 -1.77 -1.82
N ALA A 112 -5.24 -0.51 -1.84
CA ALA A 112 -4.32 0.02 -0.85
C ALA A 112 -4.90 -0.05 0.57
N HIS A 113 -6.18 0.31 0.75
CA HIS A 113 -6.86 0.24 2.05
C HIS A 113 -6.98 -1.19 2.57
N LEU A 114 -7.33 -2.14 1.69
CA LEU A 114 -7.44 -3.55 2.07
C LEU A 114 -6.09 -4.14 2.46
N TYR A 115 -5.02 -3.86 1.71
CA TYR A 115 -3.66 -4.29 2.10
C TYR A 115 -3.16 -3.60 3.37
N ALA A 116 -3.51 -2.33 3.59
CA ALA A 116 -3.18 -1.64 4.84
C ALA A 116 -3.89 -2.26 6.04
N GLN A 117 -5.17 -2.59 5.88
CA GLN A 117 -5.94 -3.30 6.90
C GLN A 117 -5.35 -4.69 7.17
N GLN A 118 -4.95 -5.42 6.12
CA GLN A 118 -4.31 -6.73 6.24
C GLN A 118 -2.97 -6.63 7.00
N ALA A 119 -2.11 -5.67 6.63
CA ALA A 119 -0.84 -5.45 7.31
C ALA A 119 -1.02 -5.04 8.79
N ALA A 120 -1.97 -4.16 9.08
CA ALA A 120 -2.27 -3.70 10.43
C ALA A 120 -2.77 -4.83 11.35
N GLN A 121 -3.33 -5.90 10.79
CA GLN A 121 -3.77 -7.08 11.52
C GLN A 121 -2.68 -8.16 11.68
N GLY A 122 -1.46 -7.90 11.20
CA GLY A 122 -0.29 -8.75 11.44
C GLY A 122 -0.01 -9.81 10.36
N ASP A 123 -0.62 -9.69 9.18
CA ASP A 123 -0.32 -10.58 8.06
C ASP A 123 1.14 -10.40 7.60
N PRO A 124 1.92 -11.50 7.43
CA PRO A 124 3.33 -11.40 7.07
C PRO A 124 3.57 -10.86 5.65
N SER A 125 2.60 -10.98 4.75
CA SER A 125 2.68 -10.52 3.36
C SER A 125 2.19 -9.08 3.16
N GLY A 126 1.42 -8.53 4.10
CA GLY A 126 0.80 -7.20 3.97
C GLY A 126 1.80 -6.07 3.69
N GLY A 127 2.98 -6.13 4.32
CA GLY A 127 4.06 -5.16 4.06
C GLY A 127 4.60 -5.22 2.63
N GLN A 128 4.77 -6.43 2.08
CA GLN A 128 5.20 -6.62 0.69
C GLN A 128 4.13 -6.14 -0.31
N SER A 129 2.86 -6.38 0.00
CA SER A 129 1.74 -5.91 -0.83
C SER A 129 1.65 -4.39 -0.86
N LEU A 130 1.80 -3.72 0.28
CA LEU A 130 1.85 -2.25 0.33
C LEU A 130 3.07 -1.69 -0.40
N GLN A 131 4.22 -2.36 -0.31
CA GLN A 131 5.40 -2.00 -1.09
C GLN A 131 5.10 -2.06 -2.59
N TYR A 132 4.50 -3.16 -3.07
CA TYR A 132 4.10 -3.29 -4.47
C TYR A 132 3.19 -2.14 -4.92
N VAL A 133 2.14 -1.82 -4.14
CA VAL A 133 1.23 -0.72 -4.44
C VAL A 133 1.98 0.62 -4.47
N SER A 134 2.85 0.89 -3.49
CA SER A 134 3.60 2.14 -3.44
C SER A 134 4.54 2.32 -4.63
N SER A 135 5.21 1.25 -5.08
CA SER A 135 6.06 1.27 -6.28
C SER A 135 5.22 1.47 -7.56
N LEU A 136 4.03 0.88 -7.63
CA LEU A 136 3.09 1.11 -8.74
C LEU A 136 2.64 2.57 -8.80
N LEU A 137 2.34 3.19 -7.65
CA LEU A 137 1.85 4.57 -7.59
C LEU A 137 2.89 5.62 -8.02
N VAL A 138 4.19 5.36 -7.84
CA VAL A 138 5.26 6.26 -8.28
C VAL A 138 5.78 5.98 -9.69
N ASN A 139 5.28 4.92 -10.34
CA ASN A 139 5.64 4.60 -11.72
C ASN A 139 4.97 5.63 -12.67
N PRO A 140 5.73 6.22 -13.61
CA PRO A 140 5.21 7.19 -14.59
C PRO A 140 4.01 6.71 -15.39
N ASP A 141 3.96 5.42 -15.71
CA ASP A 141 2.88 4.82 -16.50
C ASP A 141 1.53 4.86 -15.76
N HIS A 142 1.58 5.02 -14.43
CA HIS A 142 0.40 5.09 -13.56
C HIS A 142 0.10 6.51 -13.05
N LEU A 143 0.73 7.55 -13.62
CA LEU A 143 0.57 8.93 -13.16
C LEU A 143 -0.89 9.42 -13.26
N ASP A 144 -1.63 9.03 -14.31
CA ASP A 144 -3.03 9.43 -14.45
C ASP A 144 -3.93 8.76 -13.42
N THR A 145 -3.68 7.49 -13.08
CA THR A 145 -4.32 6.83 -11.95
C THR A 145 -4.02 7.58 -10.66
N LEU A 146 -2.74 7.90 -10.40
CA LEU A 146 -2.33 8.63 -9.20
C LEU A 146 -3.09 9.96 -9.07
N LYS A 147 -3.19 10.77 -10.14
CA LYS A 147 -3.92 12.06 -10.12
C LYS A 147 -5.37 11.90 -9.63
N GLN A 148 -6.02 10.79 -9.94
CA GLN A 148 -7.42 10.55 -9.55
C GLN A 148 -7.56 10.22 -8.05
N ILE A 149 -6.55 9.59 -7.45
CA ILE A 149 -6.64 9.05 -6.08
C ILE A 149 -5.75 9.75 -5.06
N ILE A 150 -4.89 10.68 -5.47
CA ILE A 150 -3.93 11.37 -4.59
C ILE A 150 -4.57 12.24 -3.50
N GLY A 151 -5.89 12.47 -3.56
CA GLY A 151 -6.64 13.10 -2.48
C GLY A 151 -6.83 12.21 -1.24
N ASP A 152 -6.57 10.91 -1.34
CA ASP A 152 -6.68 9.96 -0.24
C ASP A 152 -5.42 10.02 0.68
N PRO A 153 -5.57 10.23 2.00
CA PRO A 153 -4.44 10.32 2.92
C PRO A 153 -3.54 9.08 2.97
N LEU A 154 -4.09 7.88 2.78
CA LEU A 154 -3.30 6.65 2.73
C LEU A 154 -2.43 6.62 1.46
N ILE A 155 -2.97 7.06 0.33
CA ILE A 155 -2.23 7.16 -0.92
C ILE A 155 -1.12 8.22 -0.80
N GLN A 156 -1.42 9.38 -0.22
CA GLN A 156 -0.43 10.41 0.07
C GLN A 156 0.72 9.86 0.92
N GLN A 157 0.39 9.09 1.95
CA GLN A 157 1.37 8.44 2.83
C GLN A 157 2.23 7.42 2.06
N LEU A 158 1.64 6.50 1.30
CA LEU A 158 2.38 5.47 0.56
C LEU A 158 3.34 6.06 -0.47
N VAL A 159 2.86 7.04 -1.25
CA VAL A 159 3.70 7.74 -2.24
C VAL A 159 4.83 8.50 -1.55
N THR A 160 4.53 9.18 -0.45
CA THR A 160 5.54 9.91 0.32
C THR A 160 6.61 8.97 0.87
N ILE A 161 6.22 7.81 1.40
CA ILE A 161 7.14 6.79 1.91
C ILE A 161 8.05 6.28 0.79
N GLU A 162 7.48 5.90 -0.36
CA GLU A 162 8.24 5.34 -1.47
C GLU A 162 9.23 6.37 -2.05
N LEU A 163 8.80 7.61 -2.27
CA LEU A 163 9.69 8.69 -2.70
C LEU A 163 10.77 8.97 -1.65
N PHE A 164 10.42 8.99 -0.36
CA PHE A 164 11.37 9.26 0.71
C PHE A 164 12.44 8.17 0.80
N ALA A 165 12.04 6.89 0.75
CA ALA A 165 12.93 5.74 0.84
C ALA A 165 13.78 5.51 -0.42
N ARG A 166 13.22 5.77 -1.61
CA ARG A 166 13.85 5.39 -2.90
C ARG A 166 14.29 6.56 -3.77
N SER A 167 14.13 7.82 -3.36
CA SER A 167 14.55 8.98 -4.19
C SER A 167 16.01 8.90 -4.69
N GLY A 168 16.94 8.33 -3.91
CA GLY A 168 18.31 8.07 -4.36
C GLY A 168 18.39 7.01 -5.46
N ASN A 169 17.63 5.92 -5.31
CA ASN A 169 17.57 4.84 -6.32
C ASN A 169 16.87 5.30 -7.61
N LEU A 170 15.83 6.13 -7.50
CA LEU A 170 15.15 6.74 -8.65
C LEU A 170 16.08 7.66 -9.44
N GLN A 171 16.97 8.40 -8.75
CA GLN A 171 17.99 9.24 -9.38
C GLN A 171 19.13 8.42 -10.00
N MET A 172 19.49 7.27 -9.41
CA MET A 172 20.49 6.35 -9.98
C MET A 172 19.97 5.52 -11.17
N ALA A 173 18.66 5.27 -11.25
CA ALA A 173 18.03 4.56 -12.36
C ALA A 173 17.91 5.41 -13.65
N ASP A 174 18.32 6.69 -13.60
CA ASP A 174 18.44 7.57 -14.76
C ASP A 174 19.68 7.19 -15.60
N THR A 175 19.60 6.03 -16.26
CA THR A 175 20.72 5.42 -16.99
C THR A 175 21.17 6.22 -18.21
N ASP A 176 20.31 7.12 -18.71
CA ASP A 176 20.58 7.96 -19.88
C ASP A 176 20.86 9.43 -19.53
N GLY A 177 20.83 9.79 -18.24
CA GLY A 177 21.18 11.14 -17.75
C GLY A 177 20.23 12.23 -18.23
N ASN A 178 19.02 11.88 -18.66
CA ASN A 178 18.07 12.83 -19.24
C ASN A 178 17.24 13.60 -18.17
N GLY A 179 17.39 13.25 -16.89
CA GLY A 179 16.69 13.91 -15.79
C GLY A 179 15.22 13.52 -15.66
N ARG A 180 14.74 12.51 -16.40
CA ARG A 180 13.33 12.09 -16.43
C ARG A 180 12.84 11.72 -15.03
N SER A 181 13.63 10.98 -14.25
CA SER A 181 13.30 10.63 -12.87
C SER A 181 13.12 11.86 -11.99
N ALA A 182 13.98 12.88 -12.13
CA ALA A 182 13.85 14.12 -11.39
C ALA A 182 12.58 14.90 -11.80
N GLN A 183 12.23 14.90 -13.09
CA GLN A 183 10.99 15.50 -13.59
C GLN A 183 9.74 14.79 -13.02
N ILE A 184 9.72 13.45 -13.02
CA ILE A 184 8.62 12.66 -12.45
C ILE A 184 8.46 12.95 -10.97
N ILE A 185 9.56 12.92 -10.20
CA ILE A 185 9.53 13.24 -8.77
C ILE A 185 8.97 14.64 -8.56
N SER A 186 9.40 15.62 -9.34
CA SER A 186 8.87 16.99 -9.26
C SER A 186 7.38 17.05 -9.58
N GLN A 187 6.89 16.31 -10.58
CA GLN A 187 5.47 16.26 -10.91
C GLN A 187 4.65 15.64 -9.77
N ILE A 188 5.11 14.54 -9.19
CA ILE A 188 4.42 13.87 -8.07
C ILE A 188 4.42 14.78 -6.83
N LEU A 189 5.53 15.48 -6.53
CA LEU A 189 5.57 16.45 -5.43
C LEU A 189 4.57 17.58 -5.62
N THR A 190 4.44 18.12 -6.84
CA THR A 190 3.43 19.13 -7.15
C THR A 190 2.01 18.59 -6.99
N LEU A 191 1.74 17.33 -7.39
CA LEU A 191 0.44 16.69 -7.15
C LEU A 191 0.14 16.54 -5.66
N LEU A 192 1.13 16.16 -4.86
CA LEU A 192 1.00 16.05 -3.40
C LEU A 192 0.72 17.42 -2.77
N ASP A 193 1.49 18.46 -3.08
CA ASP A 193 1.30 19.81 -2.55
C ASP A 193 -0.11 20.36 -2.86
N GLY A 194 -0.62 20.14 -4.08
CA GLY A 194 -1.95 20.57 -4.47
C GLY A 194 -3.11 19.75 -3.89
N SER A 195 -2.85 18.55 -3.36
CA SER A 195 -3.90 17.63 -2.87
C SER A 195 -3.98 17.52 -1.35
N VAL A 196 -2.90 17.86 -0.63
CA VAL A 196 -2.84 17.82 0.83
C VAL A 196 -3.66 18.95 1.42
N LYS A 197 -4.86 18.63 1.93
CA LYS A 197 -5.76 19.59 2.57
C LYS A 197 -5.50 19.76 4.07
N SER A 198 -4.99 18.71 4.71
CA SER A 198 -4.64 18.64 6.13
C SER A 198 -3.40 17.76 6.31
N GLY A 199 -2.79 17.79 7.49
CA GLY A 199 -1.71 16.85 7.82
C GLY A 199 -2.16 15.39 7.72
N PHE A 200 -1.22 14.53 7.35
CA PHE A 200 -1.34 13.07 7.29
C PHE A 200 -0.06 12.43 7.86
N ALA A 201 -0.08 11.13 8.13
CA ALA A 201 1.10 10.42 8.60
C ALA A 201 2.22 10.47 7.54
N GLY A 202 3.32 11.18 7.84
CA GLY A 202 4.42 11.41 6.92
C GLY A 202 4.44 12.78 6.24
N SER A 203 3.57 13.73 6.64
CA SER A 203 3.63 15.11 6.12
C SER A 203 4.99 15.81 6.36
N ASP A 204 5.71 15.44 7.42
CA ASP A 204 7.08 15.90 7.68
C ASP A 204 8.09 15.38 6.65
N ARG A 205 7.97 14.12 6.23
CA ARG A 205 8.76 13.50 5.16
C ARG A 205 8.45 14.12 3.80
N LEU A 206 7.19 14.45 3.53
CA LEU A 206 6.79 15.17 2.33
C LEU A 206 7.41 16.57 2.27
N ALA A 207 7.36 17.32 3.38
CA ALA A 207 8.04 18.61 3.47
C ALA A 207 9.57 18.47 3.27
N ALA A 208 10.17 17.42 3.84
CA ALA A 208 11.60 17.13 3.68
C ALA A 208 11.98 16.80 2.23
N LEU A 209 11.12 16.09 1.50
CA LEU A 209 11.30 15.85 0.06
C LEU A 209 11.30 17.18 -0.71
N ALA A 210 10.32 18.05 -0.49
CA ALA A 210 10.27 19.36 -1.14
C ALA A 210 11.52 20.21 -0.82
N TYR A 211 11.97 20.21 0.44
CA TYR A 211 13.19 20.91 0.86
C TYR A 211 14.43 20.35 0.13
N ARG A 212 14.60 19.03 0.10
CA ARG A 212 15.74 18.36 -0.56
C ARG A 212 15.78 18.61 -2.07
N SER A 213 14.61 18.76 -2.69
CA SER A 213 14.47 19.12 -4.10
C SER A 213 14.64 20.62 -4.38
N GLY A 214 14.99 21.43 -3.37
CA GLY A 214 15.19 22.88 -3.52
C GLY A 214 13.90 23.69 -3.63
N GLN A 215 12.74 23.07 -3.44
CA GLN A 215 11.42 23.71 -3.52
C GLN A 215 11.04 24.34 -2.17
N TYR A 216 11.84 25.30 -1.71
CA TYR A 216 11.70 25.91 -0.38
C TYR A 216 10.30 26.52 -0.10
N PRO A 217 9.65 27.23 -1.06
CA PRO A 217 8.29 27.73 -0.83
C PRO A 217 7.27 26.62 -0.59
N MET A 218 7.38 25.51 -1.34
CA MET A 218 6.56 24.32 -1.16
C MET A 218 6.83 23.67 0.20
N ALA A 219 8.10 23.50 0.57
CA ALA A 219 8.48 22.99 1.89
C ALA A 219 7.90 23.85 3.03
N ALA A 220 7.94 25.18 2.91
CA ALA A 220 7.32 26.09 3.87
C ALA A 220 5.79 25.92 3.96
N SER A 221 5.13 25.74 2.81
CA SER A 221 3.69 25.48 2.74
C SER A 221 3.31 24.19 3.45
N LEU A 222 3.97 23.08 3.08
CA LEU A 222 3.76 21.75 3.65
C LEU A 222 4.04 21.70 5.16
N LEU A 223 5.06 22.43 5.64
CA LEU A 223 5.40 22.50 7.07
C LEU A 223 4.30 23.07 7.95
N LYS A 224 3.34 23.81 7.39
CA LYS A 224 2.16 24.29 8.15
C LYS A 224 1.30 23.14 8.65
N ASN A 225 1.28 22.02 7.92
CA ASN A 225 0.47 20.84 8.19
C ASN A 225 1.30 19.62 8.62
N ALA A 226 2.62 19.76 8.78
CA ALA A 226 3.54 18.66 9.05
C ALA A 226 3.57 18.16 10.50
N GLY A 227 2.82 18.79 11.41
CA GLY A 227 2.89 18.52 12.85
C GLY A 227 4.24 18.91 13.46
N ASP A 228 4.55 18.33 14.62
CA ASP A 228 5.67 18.73 15.49
C ASP A 228 6.69 17.60 15.72
N SER A 229 6.89 16.74 14.72
CA SER A 229 7.95 15.72 14.77
C SER A 229 9.35 16.35 14.84
N GLY A 230 10.34 15.59 15.29
CA GLY A 230 11.74 16.03 15.28
C GLY A 230 12.21 16.44 13.88
N LEU A 231 11.80 15.71 12.84
CA LEU A 231 12.08 16.04 11.45
C LEU A 231 11.42 17.36 11.03
N ALA A 232 10.15 17.60 11.40
CA ALA A 232 9.45 18.85 11.10
C ALA A 232 10.13 20.05 11.80
N TRP A 233 10.53 19.91 13.06
CA TRP A 233 11.28 20.95 13.77
C TRP A 233 12.67 21.20 13.18
N TRP A 234 13.38 20.15 12.78
CA TRP A 234 14.66 20.28 12.09
C TRP A 234 14.49 21.05 10.77
N LEU A 235 13.43 20.75 10.00
CA LEU A 235 13.11 21.48 8.77
C LEU A 235 12.79 22.95 9.03
N ARG A 236 11.97 23.26 10.05
CA ARG A 236 11.68 24.65 10.46
C ARG A 236 12.96 25.41 10.82
N ALA A 237 13.90 24.75 11.50
CA ALA A 237 15.20 25.34 11.82
C ALA A 237 16.03 25.64 10.57
N LYS A 238 16.10 24.68 9.62
CA LYS A 238 16.80 24.84 8.34
C LYS A 238 16.22 25.96 7.49
N MET A 239 14.89 26.13 7.51
CA MET A 239 14.20 27.24 6.83
C MET A 239 14.51 28.58 7.49
N ALA A 240 14.42 28.68 8.82
CA ALA A 240 14.76 29.90 9.55
C ALA A 240 16.22 30.35 9.34
N LEU A 241 17.17 29.40 9.31
CA LEU A 241 18.57 29.72 8.97
C LEU A 241 18.71 30.30 7.55
N ARG A 242 17.97 29.74 6.58
CA ARG A 242 17.98 30.23 5.20
C ARG A 242 17.47 31.67 5.11
N ASP A 243 16.50 32.01 5.94
CA ASP A 243 15.93 33.36 6.04
C ASP A 243 16.80 34.31 6.90
N GLY A 244 17.91 33.82 7.46
CA GLY A 244 18.81 34.59 8.33
C GLY A 244 18.32 34.76 9.77
N ASP A 245 17.20 34.14 10.15
CA ASP A 245 16.67 34.18 11.51
C ASP A 245 17.34 33.13 12.41
N VAL A 246 18.55 33.48 12.87
CA VAL A 246 19.35 32.63 13.77
C VAL A 246 18.62 32.33 15.08
N LYS A 247 17.78 33.25 15.57
CA LYS A 247 17.04 33.07 16.83
C LYS A 247 15.95 32.02 16.66
N ALA A 248 15.13 32.12 15.62
CA ALA A 248 14.10 31.13 15.32
C ALA A 248 14.71 29.77 14.99
N ALA A 249 15.83 29.75 14.24
CA ALA A 249 16.57 28.54 13.95
C ALA A 249 17.04 27.83 15.22
N THR A 250 17.66 28.56 16.15
CA THR A 250 18.16 28.00 17.42
C THR A 250 17.02 27.41 18.25
N ALA A 251 15.91 28.12 18.35
CA ALA A 251 14.72 27.64 19.08
C ALA A 251 14.12 26.38 18.43
N ALA A 252 14.06 26.32 17.10
CA ALA A 252 13.55 25.15 16.38
C ALA A 252 14.51 23.96 16.48
N TYR A 253 15.83 24.16 16.42
CA TYR A 253 16.81 23.09 16.64
C TYR A 253 16.74 22.50 18.04
N ALA A 254 16.53 23.32 19.08
CA ALA A 254 16.35 22.82 20.43
C ALA A 254 15.14 21.87 20.53
N LYS A 255 14.02 22.23 19.89
CA LYS A 255 12.83 21.36 19.81
C LYS A 255 13.09 20.08 19.01
N ALA A 256 13.81 20.18 17.90
CA ALA A 256 14.21 19.03 17.11
C ALA A 256 15.06 18.06 17.95
N ALA A 257 16.10 18.57 18.63
CA ALA A 257 16.98 17.79 19.49
C ALA A 257 16.22 17.09 20.62
N SER A 258 15.23 17.76 21.24
CA SER A 258 14.41 17.15 22.30
C SER A 258 13.47 16.04 21.80
N ALA A 259 13.21 15.97 20.49
CA ALA A 259 12.31 14.99 19.90
C ALA A 259 13.02 13.70 19.46
N PHE A 260 14.36 13.67 19.44
CA PHE A 260 15.14 12.47 19.21
C PHE A 260 15.39 11.74 20.54
N PRO A 261 15.25 10.40 20.61
CA PRO A 261 15.60 9.63 21.79
C PRO A 261 17.05 9.90 22.23
N ALA A 262 17.25 10.06 23.54
CA ALA A 262 18.58 10.34 24.11
C ALA A 262 19.54 9.12 24.00
N ASP A 263 18.98 7.94 23.75
CA ASP A 263 19.66 6.64 23.65
C ASP A 263 19.69 6.10 22.21
N GLU A 264 19.41 6.94 21.21
CA GLU A 264 19.42 6.52 19.82
C GLU A 264 20.85 6.32 19.29
N SER A 265 21.24 5.04 19.14
CA SER A 265 22.49 4.63 18.51
C SER A 265 22.35 4.70 17.00
N TRP A 266 22.74 5.81 16.41
CA TRP A 266 23.03 5.89 14.99
C TRP A 266 24.39 5.21 14.77
N GLY A 267 24.34 3.95 14.32
CA GLY A 267 25.49 3.04 14.23
C GLY A 267 26.76 3.60 13.59
#